data_AF-A0A250KQI9-F1
#
_entry.id   AF-A0A250KQI9-F1
#
_cell.length_a   1.000
_cell.length_b   1.000
_cell.length_c   1.000
_cell.angle_alpha   90.00
_cell.angle_beta   90.00
_cell.angle_gamma   90.00
#
_symmetry.space_group_name_H-M   'P 1'
#
loop_
_entity.id
_entity.type
_entity.pdbx_description
1 polymer ?
#
loop_
_entity_poly.entity_id
_entity_poly.type
_entity_poly.pdbx_seq_one_letter_code
_entity_poly.pdbx_strand_id
1 'polypeptide(L)'
;MRLSKPLILALAALPILAIGGIRSAAAYTVPANLGGGYTGVPSVGYPDFYTDARVTFSKLSSGAYKLTASDSGRTFTFNTDPSHSWNVKDGDFQLTANFNRYLAFQNGTVDIEGYIPGYDGRGSLDYGYSGPYDVTNKAGNLYHADLVKFGIDLSPLGIGFMTDAATDTGWATQFMTSNESVWLYSTNIWNTILRNVALRLGEDTWSINITGMKAVTTVPIPAAAWLFASGLMGLFAARRRAVPATA
;
A
#
# COMPACT_ATOMS: atom_id res chain seq x y z
N MET A 1 -21.05 66.94 -20.10
CA MET A 1 -21.92 65.95 -20.77
C MET A 1 -21.59 64.58 -20.18
N ARG A 2 -22.59 63.92 -19.60
CA ARG A 2 -22.52 62.68 -18.80
C ARG A 2 -22.60 61.44 -19.68
N LEU A 3 -22.13 60.31 -19.09
CA LEU A 3 -22.44 58.89 -19.35
C LEU A 3 -21.73 58.25 -20.57
N SER A 4 -21.23 57.00 -20.55
CA SER A 4 -21.45 55.87 -19.63
C SER A 4 -20.39 54.75 -19.75
N LYS A 5 -20.09 54.16 -18.59
CA LYS A 5 -19.74 52.77 -18.19
C LYS A 5 -19.18 51.71 -19.19
N PRO A 6 -18.28 50.84 -18.68
CA PRO A 6 -17.55 49.83 -19.44
C PRO A 6 -18.37 48.54 -19.63
N LEU A 7 -18.40 48.01 -20.84
CA LEU A 7 -18.84 46.65 -21.16
C LEU A 7 -18.32 46.29 -22.56
N ILE A 8 -18.28 44.99 -22.86
CA ILE A 8 -17.59 44.30 -23.97
C ILE A 8 -16.16 43.92 -23.53
N LEU A 9 -15.95 42.92 -22.65
CA LEU A 9 -16.50 41.57 -22.64
C LEU A 9 -16.21 40.83 -23.97
N ALA A 10 -15.37 39.79 -23.88
CA ALA A 10 -15.03 38.78 -24.89
C ALA A 10 -13.83 39.05 -25.83
N LEU A 11 -12.71 38.37 -25.52
CA LEU A 11 -11.58 37.85 -26.33
C LEU A 11 -10.28 38.10 -25.55
N ALA A 12 -9.60 37.17 -24.91
CA ALA A 12 -9.63 35.71 -24.90
C ALA A 12 -9.45 35.26 -23.44
N ALA A 13 -10.29 34.41 -22.85
CA ALA A 13 -10.30 32.98 -23.17
C ALA A 13 -8.87 32.43 -23.34
N LEU A 14 -7.97 32.74 -22.41
CA LEU A 14 -7.00 31.73 -22.00
C LEU A 14 -7.83 30.67 -21.27
N PRO A 15 -8.05 29.48 -21.86
CA PRO A 15 -8.39 28.36 -21.02
C PRO A 15 -7.24 28.30 -20.01
N ILE A 16 -7.59 28.45 -18.74
CA ILE A 16 -6.89 27.76 -17.68
C ILE A 16 -6.94 26.30 -18.14
N LEU A 17 -5.90 25.91 -18.90
CA LEU A 17 -5.46 24.55 -19.03
C LEU A 17 -5.08 24.19 -17.60
N ALA A 18 -6.12 23.85 -16.83
CA ALA A 18 -6.09 22.79 -15.87
C ALA A 18 -5.67 21.54 -16.67
N ILE A 19 -4.40 21.51 -17.05
CA ILE A 19 -3.62 20.30 -16.98
C ILE A 19 -3.68 20.00 -15.49
N GLY A 20 -4.76 19.32 -15.10
CA GLY A 20 -4.77 18.44 -13.94
C GLY A 20 -3.70 17.41 -14.24
N GLY A 21 -2.45 17.84 -14.13
CA GLY A 21 -1.30 16.99 -14.25
C GLY A 21 -1.48 16.01 -13.14
N ILE A 22 -1.87 14.80 -13.51
CA ILE A 22 -1.67 13.61 -12.71
C ILE A 22 -0.16 13.62 -12.44
N ARG A 23 0.24 14.28 -11.36
CA ARG A 23 1.62 14.19 -10.89
C ARG A 23 1.70 12.77 -10.37
N SER A 24 2.36 11.90 -11.14
CA SER A 24 2.79 10.60 -10.64
C SER A 24 3.44 10.84 -9.28
N ALA A 25 3.13 9.98 -8.31
CA ALA A 25 3.86 10.02 -7.05
C ALA A 25 5.36 9.81 -7.36
N ALA A 26 6.22 10.28 -6.47
CA ALA A 26 7.61 9.84 -6.52
C ALA A 26 7.62 8.38 -6.08
N ALA A 27 8.23 7.50 -6.90
CA ALA A 27 8.31 6.09 -6.55
C ALA A 27 9.00 5.93 -5.19
N TYR A 28 8.36 5.18 -4.30
CA TYR A 28 8.94 4.88 -3.01
C TYR A 28 9.84 3.66 -3.12
N THR A 29 11.06 3.77 -2.61
CA THR A 29 11.95 2.60 -2.48
C THR A 29 11.83 2.04 -1.08
N VAL A 30 11.35 0.80 -0.98
CA VAL A 30 11.33 0.05 0.27
C VAL A 30 12.73 0.02 0.91
N PRO A 31 12.87 0.23 2.23
CA PRO A 31 14.17 0.17 2.89
C PRO A 31 14.83 -1.18 2.64
N ALA A 32 16.11 -1.16 2.26
CA ALA A 32 16.88 -2.38 2.08
C ALA A 32 16.82 -3.24 3.35
N ASN A 33 16.59 -4.54 3.16
CA ASN A 33 16.47 -5.57 4.20
C ASN A 33 15.15 -5.61 4.98
N LEU A 34 14.16 -4.75 4.72
CA LEU A 34 12.84 -4.88 5.37
C LEU A 34 12.18 -6.21 4.99
N GLY A 35 12.07 -7.12 5.94
CA GLY A 35 11.47 -8.44 5.76
C GLY A 35 12.41 -9.51 5.21
N GLY A 36 13.72 -9.25 5.13
CA GLY A 36 14.72 -10.23 4.69
C GLY A 36 15.20 -11.19 5.78
N GLY A 37 14.87 -10.94 7.05
CA GLY A 37 15.49 -11.60 8.20
C GLY A 37 14.64 -12.62 8.97
N TYR A 38 13.35 -12.79 8.66
CA TYR A 38 12.45 -13.62 9.48
C TYR A 38 11.94 -14.88 8.76
N THR A 39 12.00 -16.02 9.45
CA THR A 39 11.55 -17.32 8.94
C THR A 39 10.03 -17.34 8.75
N GLY A 40 9.60 -17.05 7.52
CA GLY A 40 8.27 -17.29 6.99
C GLY A 40 7.25 -16.18 7.20
N VAL A 41 7.68 -14.92 7.27
CA VAL A 41 6.92 -13.80 6.71
C VAL A 41 7.63 -13.43 5.41
N PRO A 42 6.95 -13.36 4.25
CA PRO A 42 7.58 -12.96 2.99
C PRO A 42 8.27 -11.58 3.10
N SER A 43 9.32 -11.39 2.33
CA SER A 43 9.96 -10.08 2.18
C SER A 43 9.03 -9.12 1.44
N VAL A 44 9.19 -7.83 1.70
CA VAL A 44 8.49 -6.79 0.95
C VAL A 44 8.91 -6.83 -0.53
N GLY A 45 7.95 -7.01 -1.44
CA GLY A 45 8.10 -6.93 -2.89
C GLY A 45 7.26 -5.81 -3.55
N TYR A 46 6.96 -5.98 -4.84
CA TYR A 46 6.11 -5.10 -5.66
C TYR A 46 5.06 -5.93 -6.42
N PRO A 47 3.86 -5.37 -6.72
CA PRO A 47 3.43 -4.03 -6.34
C PRO A 47 3.29 -3.85 -4.82
N ASP A 48 3.31 -2.61 -4.36
CA ASP A 48 3.14 -2.30 -2.95
C ASP A 48 2.28 -1.05 -2.71
N PHE A 49 1.67 -1.01 -1.53
CA PHE A 49 1.07 0.19 -0.97
C PHE A 49 1.97 0.71 0.15
N TYR A 50 2.30 2.00 0.09
CA TYR A 50 3.08 2.69 1.09
C TYR A 50 2.32 3.87 1.70
N THR A 51 2.14 3.85 3.01
CA THR A 51 1.43 4.90 3.75
C THR A 51 2.10 5.21 5.10
N ASP A 52 1.81 6.40 5.62
CA ASP A 52 1.92 6.64 7.06
C ASP A 52 0.84 5.86 7.80
N ALA A 53 1.11 5.56 9.07
CA ALA A 53 0.13 4.95 9.96
C ALA A 53 0.26 5.53 11.37
N ARG A 54 -0.86 5.59 12.09
CA ARG A 54 -0.90 5.70 13.54
C ARG A 54 -1.07 4.30 14.11
N VAL A 55 -0.13 3.87 14.94
CA VAL A 55 -0.20 2.56 15.60
C VAL A 55 -0.70 2.74 17.02
N THR A 56 -1.68 1.95 17.41
CA THR A 56 -2.11 1.77 18.79
C THR A 56 -1.78 0.36 19.24
N PHE A 57 -1.10 0.22 20.36
CA PHE A 57 -0.91 -1.08 21.01
C PHE A 57 -1.55 -1.06 22.38
N SER A 58 -2.40 -2.05 22.66
CA SER A 58 -3.25 -2.07 23.85
C SER A 58 -3.30 -3.43 24.52
N LYS A 59 -3.45 -3.42 25.84
CA LYS A 59 -3.83 -4.58 26.66
C LYS A 59 -5.31 -4.48 26.98
N LEU A 60 -6.05 -5.54 26.69
CA LEU A 60 -7.48 -5.68 26.93
C LEU A 60 -7.74 -6.24 28.33
N SER A 61 -8.97 -6.08 28.85
CA SER A 61 -9.35 -6.55 30.19
C SER A 61 -9.24 -8.08 30.36
N SER A 62 -9.29 -8.83 29.26
CA SER A 62 -9.04 -10.28 29.24
C SER A 62 -7.56 -10.65 29.40
N GLY A 63 -6.66 -9.66 29.46
CA GLY A 63 -5.22 -9.81 29.40
C GLY A 63 -4.67 -10.01 27.99
N ALA A 64 -5.53 -10.13 26.97
CA ALA A 64 -5.13 -10.18 25.56
C ALA A 64 -4.54 -8.84 25.10
N TYR A 65 -3.81 -8.84 23.98
CA TYR A 65 -3.27 -7.63 23.39
C TYR A 65 -3.81 -7.41 21.99
N LYS A 66 -3.95 -6.14 21.61
CA LYS A 66 -4.38 -5.73 20.28
C LYS A 66 -3.47 -4.65 19.76
N LEU A 67 -2.94 -4.88 18.55
CA LEU A 67 -2.27 -3.88 17.75
C LEU A 67 -3.24 -3.40 16.66
N THR A 68 -3.43 -2.10 16.55
CA THR A 68 -4.11 -1.49 15.40
C THR A 68 -3.17 -0.52 14.73
N ALA A 69 -3.18 -0.47 13.41
CA ALA A 69 -2.51 0.58 12.65
C ALA A 69 -3.52 1.18 11.68
N SER A 70 -3.60 2.50 11.61
CA SER A 70 -4.53 3.13 10.66
C SER A 70 -4.07 4.49 10.18
N ASP A 71 -4.49 4.84 8.98
CA ASP A 71 -4.49 6.19 8.44
C ASP A 71 -5.73 6.36 7.57
N SER A 72 -6.36 7.53 7.58
CA SER A 72 -7.64 7.71 6.90
C SER A 72 -7.78 9.05 6.20
N GLY A 73 -8.45 9.06 5.05
CA GLY A 73 -8.68 10.23 4.21
C GLY A 73 -7.39 10.82 3.64
N ARG A 74 -6.33 10.01 3.52
CA ARG A 74 -4.99 10.47 3.12
C ARG A 74 -4.65 10.03 1.71
N THR A 75 -3.64 10.67 1.13
CA THR A 75 -3.02 10.15 -0.09
C THR A 75 -1.92 9.18 0.30
N PHE A 76 -2.00 7.93 -0.16
CA PHE A 76 -0.89 6.98 -0.07
C PHE A 76 -0.30 6.67 -1.43
N THR A 77 0.87 6.03 -1.43
CA THR A 77 1.59 5.68 -2.66
C THR A 77 1.28 4.23 -3.02
N PHE A 78 0.99 3.97 -4.29
CA PHE A 78 0.96 2.62 -4.86
C PHE A 78 2.10 2.50 -5.87
N ASN A 79 3.01 1.55 -5.67
CA ASN A 79 4.10 1.28 -6.61
C ASN A 79 3.82 -0.02 -7.35
N THR A 80 4.00 -0.07 -8.67
CA THR A 80 4.04 -1.36 -9.41
C THR A 80 5.44 -1.92 -9.50
N ASP A 81 6.44 -1.05 -9.41
CA ASP A 81 7.87 -1.36 -9.42
C ASP A 81 8.64 -0.15 -8.84
N PRO A 82 9.97 -0.24 -8.63
CA PRO A 82 10.76 0.85 -8.05
C PRO A 82 10.77 2.18 -8.84
N SER A 83 10.30 2.19 -10.08
CA SER A 83 10.32 3.35 -10.99
C SER A 83 8.93 3.92 -11.29
N HIS A 84 7.85 3.17 -11.04
CA HIS A 84 6.49 3.58 -11.36
C HIS A 84 5.60 3.58 -10.14
N SER A 85 4.99 4.75 -9.89
CA SER A 85 4.07 4.91 -8.76
C SER A 85 2.91 5.85 -9.07
N TRP A 86 1.83 5.62 -8.33
CA TRP A 86 0.59 6.37 -8.42
C TRP A 86 0.16 6.82 -7.04
N ASN A 87 -0.59 7.91 -7.02
CA ASN A 87 -1.24 8.37 -5.81
C ASN A 87 -2.55 7.63 -5.65
N VAL A 88 -2.77 7.03 -4.50
CA VAL A 88 -4.11 6.62 -4.09
C VAL A 88 -4.75 7.76 -3.32
N LYS A 89 -5.93 8.18 -3.75
CA LYS A 89 -6.75 9.26 -3.21
C LYS A 89 -7.89 8.70 -2.39
N ASP A 90 -8.35 9.52 -1.45
CA ASP A 90 -9.31 9.14 -0.41
C ASP A 90 -8.94 7.79 0.21
N GLY A 91 -7.66 7.69 0.54
CA GLY A 91 -7.02 6.47 0.97
C GLY A 91 -7.24 6.20 2.44
N ASP A 92 -7.75 5.02 2.74
CA ASP A 92 -7.92 4.48 4.09
C ASP A 92 -7.08 3.20 4.24
N PHE A 93 -6.22 3.15 5.24
CA PHE A 93 -5.45 1.98 5.64
C PHE A 93 -5.87 1.56 7.04
N GLN A 94 -6.16 0.28 7.23
CA GLN A 94 -6.47 -0.29 8.52
C GLN A 94 -5.83 -1.67 8.67
N LEU A 95 -5.09 -1.87 9.75
CA LEU A 95 -4.58 -3.16 10.18
C LEU A 95 -5.01 -3.42 11.61
N THR A 96 -5.44 -4.65 11.89
CA THR A 96 -5.69 -5.14 13.25
C THR A 96 -4.98 -6.47 13.44
N ALA A 97 -4.20 -6.60 14.51
CA ALA A 97 -3.59 -7.86 14.92
C ALA A 97 -3.89 -8.16 16.40
N ASN A 98 -4.39 -9.36 16.65
CA ASN A 98 -4.78 -9.82 17.97
C ASN A 98 -3.77 -10.83 18.50
N PHE A 99 -3.43 -10.68 19.78
CA PHE A 99 -2.50 -11.54 20.49
C PHE A 99 -3.16 -12.03 21.78
N ASN A 100 -2.85 -13.25 22.20
CA ASN A 100 -3.31 -13.74 23.48
C ASN A 100 -2.53 -13.11 24.65
N ARG A 101 -2.85 -13.49 25.89
CA ARG A 101 -2.21 -12.98 27.10
C ARG A 101 -0.69 -13.24 27.20
N TYR A 102 -0.14 -14.11 26.36
CA TYR A 102 1.27 -14.45 26.27
C TYR A 102 1.96 -13.76 25.09
N LEU A 103 1.33 -12.77 24.47
CA LEU A 103 1.80 -12.11 23.24
C LEU A 103 1.96 -13.05 22.05
N ALA A 104 1.33 -14.24 22.07
CA ALA A 104 1.30 -15.09 20.90
C ALA A 104 0.23 -14.58 19.93
N PHE A 105 0.62 -14.35 18.68
CA PHE A 105 -0.28 -13.95 17.61
C PHE A 105 -1.42 -14.96 17.45
N GLN A 106 -2.64 -14.48 17.23
CA GLN A 106 -3.84 -15.31 17.06
C GLN A 106 -4.43 -15.16 15.67
N ASN A 107 -4.70 -13.93 15.26
CA ASN A 107 -5.27 -13.58 13.96
C ASN A 107 -5.16 -12.07 13.75
N GLY A 108 -5.52 -11.62 12.55
CA GLY A 108 -5.65 -10.21 12.24
C GLY A 108 -6.16 -10.01 10.83
N THR A 109 -6.33 -8.75 10.46
CA THR A 109 -6.71 -8.35 9.10
C THR A 109 -5.95 -7.10 8.69
N VAL A 110 -5.79 -6.92 7.39
CA VAL A 110 -5.39 -5.66 6.76
C VAL A 110 -6.45 -5.28 5.72
N ASP A 111 -6.74 -3.99 5.63
CA ASP A 111 -7.70 -3.40 4.71
C ASP A 111 -7.13 -2.10 4.15
N ILE A 112 -7.28 -1.90 2.84
CA ILE A 112 -6.81 -0.75 2.08
C ILE A 112 -7.92 -0.35 1.12
N GLU A 113 -8.44 0.86 1.29
CA GLU A 113 -9.44 1.45 0.41
C GLU A 113 -8.93 2.74 -0.23
N GLY A 114 -9.50 3.09 -1.38
CA GLY A 114 -9.22 4.35 -2.08
C GLY A 114 -9.39 4.23 -3.59
N TYR A 115 -8.88 5.21 -4.33
CA TYR A 115 -8.85 5.19 -5.79
C TYR A 115 -7.55 5.77 -6.35
N ILE A 116 -7.10 5.31 -7.51
CA ILE A 116 -5.81 5.57 -8.14
C ILE A 116 -6.03 6.35 -9.44
N PRO A 117 -6.05 7.70 -9.42
CA PRO A 117 -6.34 8.50 -10.60
C PRO A 117 -5.27 8.34 -11.68
N GLY A 118 -5.70 8.19 -12.93
CA GLY A 118 -4.78 8.11 -14.07
C GLY A 118 -3.96 6.82 -14.13
N TYR A 119 -4.28 5.84 -13.28
CA TYR A 119 -3.81 4.48 -13.45
C TYR A 119 -4.54 3.86 -14.65
N ASP A 120 -3.82 3.59 -15.72
CA ASP A 120 -4.37 3.04 -16.96
C ASP A 120 -4.48 1.51 -16.95
N GLY A 121 -3.99 0.88 -15.89
CA GLY A 121 -3.84 -0.57 -15.79
C GLY A 121 -5.18 -1.29 -15.85
N ARG A 122 -5.51 -1.73 -17.07
CA ARG A 122 -6.60 -2.64 -17.38
C ARG A 122 -6.65 -3.79 -16.37
N GLY A 123 -7.79 -3.88 -15.70
CA GLY A 123 -8.12 -4.90 -14.70
C GLY A 123 -9.56 -4.69 -14.24
N SER A 124 -10.53 -5.11 -15.05
CA SER A 124 -11.89 -5.33 -14.58
C SER A 124 -11.86 -6.63 -13.77
N LEU A 125 -11.90 -6.54 -12.45
CA LEU A 125 -12.12 -7.73 -11.62
C LEU A 125 -13.61 -8.07 -11.67
N ASP A 126 -13.91 -9.21 -12.30
CA ASP A 126 -15.19 -9.90 -12.23
C ASP A 126 -15.06 -10.99 -11.17
N TYR A 127 -15.35 -10.64 -9.91
CA TYR A 127 -15.33 -11.59 -8.78
C TYR A 127 -16.69 -11.55 -8.08
N GLY A 128 -17.69 -12.19 -8.68
CA GLY A 128 -18.92 -12.66 -8.01
C GLY A 128 -19.85 -11.61 -7.37
N TYR A 129 -19.43 -10.35 -7.29
CA TYR A 129 -20.22 -9.20 -6.88
C TYR A 129 -20.44 -8.34 -8.12
N SER A 130 -21.70 -8.21 -8.53
CA SER A 130 -22.10 -7.58 -9.79
C SER A 130 -21.79 -6.07 -9.81
N GLY A 131 -20.58 -5.70 -10.21
CA GLY A 131 -20.21 -4.32 -10.51
C GLY A 131 -18.72 -4.16 -10.82
N PRO A 132 -18.33 -3.43 -11.89
CA PRO A 132 -16.92 -3.15 -12.16
C PRO A 132 -16.33 -2.26 -11.05
N TYR A 133 -15.27 -2.73 -10.39
CA TYR A 133 -14.48 -1.92 -9.46
C TYR A 133 -13.63 -0.93 -10.26
N ASP A 134 -14.19 0.25 -10.53
CA ASP A 134 -13.43 1.36 -11.10
C ASP A 134 -12.56 2.01 -10.03
N VAL A 135 -11.36 1.46 -9.84
CA VAL A 135 -10.36 2.04 -8.94
C VAL A 135 -9.84 3.38 -9.41
N THR A 136 -10.22 3.91 -10.58
CA THR A 136 -9.67 5.18 -11.10
C THR A 136 -10.52 6.39 -10.73
N ASN A 137 -11.83 6.21 -10.56
CA ASN A 137 -12.78 7.31 -10.37
C ASN A 137 -13.59 7.22 -9.07
N LYS A 138 -13.57 6.07 -8.38
CA LYS A 138 -14.35 5.87 -7.16
C LYS A 138 -13.53 5.12 -6.12
N ALA A 139 -13.60 5.60 -4.87
CA ALA A 139 -13.05 4.87 -3.73
C ALA A 139 -13.66 3.46 -3.66
N GLY A 140 -12.79 2.45 -3.61
CA GLY A 140 -13.17 1.05 -3.49
C GLY A 140 -12.13 0.26 -2.69
N ASN A 141 -12.45 -0.99 -2.41
CA ASN A 141 -11.53 -1.92 -1.75
C ASN A 141 -10.37 -2.25 -2.69
N LEU A 142 -9.19 -1.73 -2.36
CA LEU A 142 -7.97 -1.96 -3.11
C LEU A 142 -7.28 -3.23 -2.65
N TYR A 143 -7.32 -3.55 -1.36
CA TYR A 143 -6.74 -4.78 -0.83
C TYR A 143 -7.32 -5.11 0.54
N HIS A 144 -7.71 -6.37 0.73
CA HIS A 144 -8.12 -6.93 2.00
C HIS A 144 -7.51 -8.32 2.17
N ALA A 145 -7.03 -8.64 3.37
CA ALA A 145 -6.43 -9.95 3.65
C ALA A 145 -6.49 -10.34 5.14
N ASP A 146 -6.60 -11.64 5.41
CA ASP A 146 -6.38 -12.19 6.75
C ASP A 146 -4.89 -12.33 7.04
N LEU A 147 -4.50 -11.99 8.27
CA LEU A 147 -3.14 -12.14 8.76
C LEU A 147 -2.99 -13.51 9.43
N VAL A 148 -2.09 -14.34 8.92
CA VAL A 148 -1.91 -15.73 9.35
C VAL A 148 -0.60 -15.97 10.10
N LYS A 149 0.34 -15.04 10.03
CA LYS A 149 1.60 -15.15 10.76
C LYS A 149 2.13 -13.79 11.17
N PHE A 150 2.91 -13.78 12.25
CA PHE A 150 3.59 -12.60 12.78
C PHE A 150 5.11 -12.84 12.83
N GLY A 151 5.87 -11.78 12.55
CA GLY A 151 7.32 -11.75 12.61
C GLY A 151 7.84 -10.39 13.06
N ILE A 152 9.10 -10.37 13.49
CA ILE A 152 9.81 -9.16 13.89
C ILE A 152 11.12 -9.13 13.12
N ASP A 153 11.41 -7.98 12.53
CA ASP A 153 12.72 -7.66 11.96
C ASP A 153 13.43 -6.68 12.90
N LEU A 154 14.72 -6.92 13.14
CA LEU A 154 15.54 -6.10 14.02
C LEU A 154 16.44 -5.15 13.24
N SER A 155 16.55 -5.30 11.91
CA SER A 155 17.43 -4.49 11.07
C SER A 155 16.94 -4.44 9.61
N PRO A 156 16.03 -3.50 9.26
CA PRO A 156 15.51 -2.43 10.10
C PRO A 156 14.48 -2.92 11.13
N LEU A 157 14.27 -2.12 12.17
CA LEU A 157 13.30 -2.43 13.21
C LEU A 157 11.87 -2.35 12.67
N GLY A 158 11.21 -3.51 12.56
CA GLY A 158 9.88 -3.62 12.00
C GLY A 158 9.10 -4.80 12.56
N ILE A 159 7.78 -4.71 12.48
CA ILE A 159 6.88 -5.83 12.74
C ILE A 159 6.19 -6.20 11.43
N GLY A 160 6.18 -7.49 11.13
CA GLY A 160 5.69 -8.04 9.88
C GLY A 160 4.56 -9.02 10.11
N PHE A 161 3.65 -9.08 9.15
CA PHE A 161 2.58 -10.07 9.11
C PHE A 161 2.56 -10.75 7.76
N MET A 162 2.31 -12.06 7.73
CA MET A 162 2.05 -12.78 6.49
C MET A 162 0.54 -12.77 6.22
N THR A 163 0.14 -12.54 4.98
CA THR A 163 -1.25 -12.68 4.54
C THR A 163 -1.54 -14.07 3.99
N ASP A 164 -2.80 -14.47 3.97
CA ASP A 164 -3.24 -15.71 3.33
C ASP A 164 -3.91 -15.44 1.99
N ALA A 165 -3.18 -15.72 0.91
CA ALA A 165 -3.66 -15.49 -0.45
C ALA A 165 -4.99 -16.19 -0.78
N ALA A 166 -5.42 -17.20 -0.01
CA ALA A 166 -6.72 -17.84 -0.15
C ALA A 166 -7.89 -16.97 0.35
N THR A 167 -7.61 -16.00 1.22
CA THR A 167 -8.58 -15.07 1.83
C THR A 167 -8.54 -13.67 1.23
N ASP A 168 -7.52 -13.38 0.43
CA ASP A 168 -7.27 -12.05 -0.10
C ASP A 168 -8.37 -11.63 -1.09
N THR A 169 -8.84 -10.39 -0.95
CA THR A 169 -9.84 -9.77 -1.84
C THR A 169 -9.47 -8.33 -2.17
N GLY A 170 -10.24 -7.69 -3.05
CA GLY A 170 -9.97 -6.33 -3.52
C GLY A 170 -9.19 -6.28 -4.83
N TRP A 171 -9.01 -5.08 -5.36
CA TRP A 171 -8.46 -4.89 -6.71
C TRP A 171 -7.04 -5.43 -6.90
N ALA A 172 -6.16 -5.28 -5.90
CA ALA A 172 -4.76 -5.64 -6.01
C ALA A 172 -4.53 -7.16 -6.10
N THR A 173 -5.52 -7.98 -5.74
CA THR A 173 -5.43 -9.45 -5.79
C THR A 173 -5.17 -10.01 -7.19
N GLN A 174 -5.52 -9.27 -8.24
CA GLN A 174 -5.21 -9.66 -9.62
C GLN A 174 -3.71 -9.80 -9.89
N PHE A 175 -2.89 -9.13 -9.09
CA PHE A 175 -1.43 -9.20 -9.20
C PHE A 175 -0.87 -10.29 -8.31
N MET A 176 -1.69 -11.12 -7.65
CA MET A 176 -1.22 -12.10 -6.67
C MET A 176 -1.05 -13.52 -7.19
N THR A 177 0.00 -14.18 -6.69
CA THR A 177 0.31 -15.59 -6.93
C THR A 177 0.68 -16.40 -5.69
N SER A 178 0.90 -15.74 -4.54
CA SER A 178 1.34 -16.38 -3.30
C SER A 178 0.98 -15.51 -2.09
N ASN A 179 1.22 -16.04 -0.88
CA ASN A 179 1.11 -15.29 0.37
C ASN A 179 2.05 -14.09 0.38
N GLU A 180 1.60 -13.02 1.04
CA GLU A 180 2.26 -11.72 1.05
C GLU A 180 2.66 -11.25 2.43
N SER A 181 3.10 -10.00 2.49
CA SER A 181 3.51 -9.37 3.72
C SER A 181 2.93 -7.96 3.90
N VAL A 182 2.66 -7.64 5.17
CA VAL A 182 2.44 -6.28 5.63
C VAL A 182 3.47 -5.97 6.70
N TRP A 183 4.21 -4.89 6.52
CA TRP A 183 5.25 -4.45 7.44
C TRP A 183 4.96 -3.06 8.00
N LEU A 184 4.97 -2.96 9.33
CA LEU A 184 4.95 -1.68 10.05
C LEU A 184 6.34 -1.43 10.62
N TYR A 185 6.97 -0.32 10.25
CA TYR A 185 8.32 0.00 10.70
C TYR A 185 8.48 1.47 11.07
N SER A 186 9.39 1.68 12.00
CA SER A 186 9.85 2.98 12.49
C SER A 186 11.12 2.75 13.28
N THR A 187 11.97 3.76 13.38
CA THR A 187 13.17 3.72 14.20
C THR A 187 12.88 3.45 15.68
N ASN A 188 11.64 3.71 16.16
CA ASN A 188 11.32 3.70 17.58
C ASN A 188 10.19 2.74 18.00
N ILE A 189 9.59 1.97 17.08
CA ILE A 189 8.37 1.19 17.40
C ILE A 189 8.61 0.19 18.53
N TRP A 190 9.65 -0.62 18.42
CA TRP A 190 9.92 -1.71 19.38
C TRP A 190 10.34 -1.18 20.75
N ASN A 191 11.22 -0.16 20.77
CA ASN A 191 11.62 0.49 22.00
C ASN A 191 10.40 1.07 22.75
N THR A 192 9.42 1.59 22.00
CA THR A 192 8.19 2.13 22.60
C THR A 192 7.27 1.03 23.11
N ILE A 193 7.04 -0.03 22.32
CA ILE A 193 6.17 -1.15 22.70
C ILE A 193 6.74 -1.89 23.91
N LEU A 194 7.99 -2.37 23.83
CA LEU A 194 8.60 -3.16 24.90
C LEU A 194 8.70 -2.39 26.22
N ARG A 195 9.11 -1.12 26.15
CA ARG A 195 9.20 -0.28 27.34
C ARG A 195 7.85 -0.15 28.04
N ASN A 196 6.76 0.03 27.28
CA ASN A 196 5.44 0.17 27.87
C ASN A 196 4.89 -1.16 28.39
N VAL A 197 5.14 -2.28 27.70
CA VAL A 197 4.81 -3.60 28.23
C VAL A 197 5.49 -3.82 29.57
N ALA A 198 6.80 -3.55 29.67
CA ALA A 198 7.56 -3.72 30.90
C ALA A 198 7.10 -2.80 32.05
N LEU A 199 6.82 -1.52 31.75
CA LEU A 199 6.42 -0.53 32.76
C LEU A 199 4.98 -0.74 33.27
N ARG A 200 4.11 -1.38 32.49
CA ARG A 200 2.67 -1.49 32.75
C ARG A 200 2.19 -2.93 32.94
N LEU A 201 3.09 -3.85 33.31
CA LEU A 201 2.76 -5.27 33.48
C LEU A 201 1.59 -5.50 34.45
N GLY A 202 1.51 -4.69 35.51
CA GLY A 202 0.47 -4.78 36.55
C GLY A 202 -0.84 -4.05 36.24
N GLU A 203 -0.93 -3.31 35.15
CA GLU A 203 -2.19 -2.64 34.74
C GLU A 203 -3.10 -3.63 34.01
N ASP A 204 -4.39 -3.66 34.36
CA ASP A 204 -5.36 -4.55 33.71
C ASP A 204 -5.61 -4.15 32.24
N THR A 205 -5.64 -2.84 31.96
CA THR A 205 -5.83 -2.30 30.62
C THR A 205 -4.97 -1.08 30.40
N TRP A 206 -4.35 -0.98 29.22
CA TRP A 206 -3.62 0.23 28.82
C TRP A 206 -3.54 0.32 27.30
N SER A 207 -3.23 1.52 26.81
CA SER A 207 -3.04 1.78 25.38
C SER A 207 -1.94 2.82 25.16
N ILE A 208 -1.15 2.63 24.11
CA ILE A 208 -0.13 3.57 23.66
C ILE A 208 -0.34 3.92 22.20
N ASN A 209 -0.19 5.20 21.87
CA ASN A 209 -0.25 5.72 20.51
C ASN A 209 1.17 6.02 20.02
N ILE A 210 1.51 5.51 18.83
CA ILE A 210 2.78 5.70 18.16
C ILE A 210 2.47 6.38 16.81
N THR A 211 3.11 7.52 16.56
CA THR A 211 2.95 8.30 15.33
C THR A 211 4.24 8.25 14.50
N GLY A 212 4.14 8.55 13.21
CA GLY A 212 5.27 8.48 12.28
C GLY A 212 5.67 7.03 11.94
N MET A 213 4.72 6.10 12.00
CA MET A 213 4.91 4.74 11.53
C MET A 213 4.73 4.69 10.02
N LYS A 214 5.52 3.86 9.34
CA LYS A 214 5.34 3.57 7.93
C LYS A 214 4.78 2.16 7.78
N ALA A 215 3.80 2.01 6.90
CA ALA A 215 3.24 0.73 6.51
C ALA A 215 3.59 0.45 5.05
N VAL A 216 4.05 -0.77 4.76
CA VAL A 216 4.20 -1.28 3.40
C VAL A 216 3.46 -2.61 3.30
N THR A 217 2.55 -2.71 2.33
CA THR A 217 1.80 -3.93 2.00
C THR A 217 2.14 -4.36 0.60
N THR A 218 2.52 -5.62 0.40
CA THR A 218 3.01 -6.09 -0.90
C THR A 218 2.06 -7.06 -1.55
N VAL A 219 2.17 -7.16 -2.87
CA VAL A 219 1.57 -8.25 -3.63
C VAL A 219 2.58 -8.81 -4.62
N PRO A 220 2.69 -10.13 -4.81
CA PRO A 220 3.78 -10.74 -5.56
C PRO A 220 3.42 -10.78 -7.04
N ILE A 221 4.12 -10.02 -7.87
CA ILE A 221 3.92 -10.12 -9.33
C ILE A 221 4.18 -11.56 -9.80
N PRO A 222 3.28 -12.16 -10.61
CA PRO A 222 3.54 -13.44 -11.24
C PRO A 222 4.88 -13.40 -11.96
N ALA A 223 5.75 -14.40 -11.74
CA ALA A 223 7.03 -14.49 -12.46
C ALA A 223 6.85 -14.39 -13.99
N ALA A 224 5.69 -14.82 -14.49
CA ALA A 224 5.28 -14.68 -15.88
C ALA A 224 5.21 -13.23 -16.37
N ALA A 225 4.81 -12.25 -15.55
CA ALA A 225 4.74 -10.85 -15.96
C ALA A 225 6.14 -10.25 -16.16
N TRP A 226 7.12 -10.64 -15.34
CA TRP A 226 8.53 -10.29 -15.56
C TRP A 226 9.09 -10.93 -16.84
N LEU A 227 8.73 -12.19 -17.11
CA LEU A 227 9.09 -12.86 -18.35
C LEU A 227 8.43 -12.24 -19.57
N PHE A 228 7.18 -11.79 -19.45
CA PHE A 228 6.44 -11.15 -20.53
C PHE A 228 7.00 -9.76 -20.84
N ALA A 229 7.28 -8.95 -19.81
CA ALA A 229 7.90 -7.64 -19.96
C ALA A 229 9.31 -7.74 -20.56
N SER A 230 10.15 -8.68 -20.08
CA SER A 230 11.49 -8.91 -20.64
C SER A 230 11.45 -9.46 -22.07
N GLY A 231 10.50 -10.34 -22.38
CA GLY A 231 10.26 -10.85 -23.73
C GLY A 231 9.83 -9.76 -24.71
N LEU A 232 8.91 -8.87 -24.32
CA LEU A 232 8.48 -7.72 -25.10
C LEU A 232 9.63 -6.75 -25.38
N MET A 233 10.44 -6.42 -24.36
CA MET A 233 11.62 -5.58 -24.55
C MET A 233 12.63 -6.22 -25.52
N GLY A 234 12.82 -7.55 -25.43
CA GLY A 234 13.65 -8.31 -26.38
C GLY A 234 13.15 -8.22 -27.82
N LEU A 235 11.84 -8.29 -28.04
CA LEU A 235 11.21 -8.15 -29.36
C LEU A 235 11.37 -6.73 -29.95
N PHE A 236 11.24 -5.68 -29.13
CA PHE A 236 11.48 -4.31 -29.58
C PHE A 236 12.95 -4.03 -29.89
N ALA A 237 13.88 -4.62 -29.13
CA ALA A 237 15.31 -4.54 -29.42
C ALA A 237 15.67 -5.31 -30.72
N ALA A 238 15.06 -6.47 -30.95
CA ALA A 238 15.27 -7.25 -32.17
C ALA A 238 14.75 -6.54 -33.42
N ARG A 239 13.64 -5.80 -33.34
CA ARG A 239 13.05 -5.07 -34.48
C ARG A 239 13.94 -3.94 -35.01
N ARG A 240 14.92 -3.44 -34.24
CA ARG A 240 15.86 -2.40 -34.69
C ARG A 240 17.04 -2.93 -35.51
N ARG A 241 17.24 -4.26 -35.60
CA ARG A 241 18.16 -4.85 -36.58
C ARG A 241 17.43 -5.08 -37.90
N ALA A 242 16.99 -4.00 -38.54
CA ALA A 242 16.68 -4.04 -39.96
C ALA A 242 18.00 -4.31 -40.70
N VAL A 243 18.05 -5.44 -41.41
CA VAL A 243 19.17 -5.84 -42.26
C VAL A 243 19.46 -4.69 -43.26
N PRO A 244 20.71 -4.20 -43.38
CA PRO A 244 21.04 -3.24 -44.42
C PRO A 244 20.78 -3.92 -45.77
N ALA A 245 19.88 -3.34 -46.57
CA ALA A 245 19.68 -3.76 -47.95
C ALA A 245 21.00 -3.60 -48.69
N THR A 246 21.66 -4.72 -48.98
CA THR A 246 22.82 -4.76 -49.85
C THR A 246 22.29 -4.70 -51.27
N ALA A 247 22.66 -3.62 -51.97
CA ALA A 247 22.38 -3.38 -53.39
C ALA A 247 23.32 -4.19 -54.29
#